data_AF-A0A6P0KDB8-F1
#
_entry.id   AF-A0A6P0KDB8-F1
#
_cell.length_a   1.000
_cell.length_b   1.000
_cell.length_c   1.000
_cell.angle_alpha   90.00
_cell.angle_beta   90.00
_cell.angle_gamma   90.00
#
_symmetry.space_group_name_H-M   'P 1'
#
loop_
_entity.id
_entity.type
_entity.pdbx_description
1 polymer ?
#
loop_
_entity_poly.entity_id
_entity_poly.type
_entity_poly.pdbx_seq_one_letter_code
_entity_poly.pdbx_strand_id
1 'polypeptide(L)'
;METGIIRDARIIISCKAWQLFAQECEIPYPGNFWKQSIHIFAPTQRDARLLWIKKRKRLAQACSSWGQELVRIFWSGWPKPLCIRPDLGKRLSGDYLMSHDPLIATPTVEIGALTVTRKLLDKIIWMIENPKAKAALVRVHDEAQLVISQASAQLIAGATVKEAAQRKRAEYWHPYDLLSSRIRISEQVRDLKNGIIRPEDTRYDLSWRGVSKDGLNWRTFSNTYETFVDELGIAYQFSVNSGVERIDPPADLIVV
;
A
#
# COMPACT_ATOMS: atom_id res chain seq x y z
N MET A 1 -28.21 -29.34 -10.59
CA MET A 1 -28.31 -28.16 -9.72
C MET A 1 -27.00 -27.41 -9.80
N GLU A 2 -27.02 -26.31 -10.54
CA GLU A 2 -25.90 -25.38 -10.69
C GLU A 2 -25.74 -24.55 -9.41
N THR A 3 -24.51 -24.41 -8.93
CA THR A 3 -24.07 -23.24 -8.17
C THR A 3 -22.73 -22.81 -8.76
N GLY A 4 -22.83 -22.05 -9.85
CA GLY A 4 -21.73 -21.27 -10.38
C GLY A 4 -21.43 -20.07 -9.50
N ILE A 5 -20.36 -19.36 -9.89
CA ILE A 5 -19.90 -18.07 -9.36
C ILE A 5 -18.94 -18.21 -8.17
N ILE A 6 -17.67 -18.46 -8.48
CA ILE A 6 -16.46 -17.69 -8.08
C ILE A 6 -15.26 -18.51 -8.59
N ARG A 7 -15.08 -18.59 -9.92
CA ARG A 7 -13.81 -19.03 -10.53
C ARG A 7 -13.14 -17.93 -11.36
N ASP A 8 -13.86 -16.83 -11.62
CA ASP A 8 -13.39 -15.69 -12.42
C ASP A 8 -13.58 -14.35 -11.70
N ALA A 9 -13.32 -14.31 -10.40
CA ALA A 9 -13.14 -13.02 -9.72
C ALA A 9 -11.78 -12.42 -10.13
N ARG A 10 -11.66 -11.99 -11.38
CA ARG A 10 -10.73 -10.91 -11.73
C ARG A 10 -11.25 -9.68 -11.01
N ILE A 11 -10.73 -9.43 -9.81
CA ILE A 11 -10.95 -8.17 -9.11
C ILE A 11 -10.41 -7.08 -10.04
N ILE A 12 -11.32 -6.44 -10.78
CA ILE A 12 -11.09 -5.15 -11.39
C ILE A 12 -11.08 -4.18 -10.22
N ILE A 13 -9.94 -4.05 -9.56
CA ILE A 13 -9.62 -2.80 -8.88
C ILE A 13 -9.68 -1.79 -10.02
N SER A 14 -10.68 -0.90 -10.01
CA SER A 14 -10.77 0.20 -10.96
C SER A 14 -9.61 1.17 -10.67
N CYS A 15 -8.41 0.74 -11.04
CA CYS A 15 -7.24 1.55 -10.98
C CYS A 15 -7.45 2.68 -11.97
N LYS A 16 -7.50 3.92 -11.47
CA LYS A 16 -7.52 5.13 -12.31
C LYS A 16 -6.28 5.23 -13.21
N ALA A 17 -5.33 4.29 -13.17
CA ALA A 17 -4.20 4.17 -14.10
C ALA A 17 -4.65 4.26 -15.57
N TRP A 18 -5.76 3.60 -15.95
CA TRP A 18 -6.27 3.76 -17.32
C TRP A 18 -6.66 5.22 -17.62
N GLN A 19 -7.38 5.87 -16.70
CA GLN A 19 -7.82 7.25 -16.89
C GLN A 19 -6.63 8.21 -16.98
N LEU A 20 -5.61 8.03 -16.14
CA LEU A 20 -4.38 8.82 -16.15
C LEU A 20 -3.57 8.59 -17.43
N PHE A 21 -3.38 7.34 -17.84
CA PHE A 21 -2.70 7.00 -19.09
C PHE A 21 -3.44 7.56 -20.31
N ALA A 22 -4.78 7.43 -20.33
CA ALA A 22 -5.63 7.96 -21.38
C ALA A 22 -5.55 9.49 -21.45
N GLN A 23 -5.54 10.18 -20.31
CA GLN A 23 -5.34 11.63 -20.24
C GLN A 23 -3.94 12.02 -20.73
N GLU A 24 -2.89 11.35 -20.26
CA GLU A 24 -1.51 11.61 -20.65
C GLU A 24 -1.29 11.39 -22.15
N CYS A 25 -1.97 10.41 -22.75
CA CYS A 25 -1.83 10.08 -24.18
C CYS A 25 -2.89 10.74 -25.08
N GLU A 26 -3.84 11.49 -24.52
CA GLU A 26 -5.03 12.01 -25.19
C GLU A 26 -5.79 10.91 -25.96
N ILE A 27 -6.07 9.80 -25.29
CA ILE A 27 -6.81 8.67 -25.84
C ILE A 27 -8.30 8.83 -25.47
N PRO A 28 -9.20 9.02 -26.44
CA PRO A 28 -10.63 9.18 -26.18
C PRO A 28 -11.39 7.86 -26.07
N TYR A 29 -10.68 6.73 -26.03
CA TYR A 29 -11.25 5.38 -26.10
C TYR A 29 -11.17 4.70 -24.73
N PRO A 30 -11.94 3.63 -24.50
CA PRO A 30 -11.75 2.78 -23.32
C PRO A 30 -10.50 1.90 -23.44
N GLY A 31 -10.03 1.41 -22.30
CA GLY A 31 -8.84 0.56 -22.23
C GLY A 31 -8.58 0.04 -20.83
N ASN A 32 -7.55 -0.79 -20.71
CA ASN A 32 -7.12 -1.38 -19.44
C ASN A 32 -5.65 -1.78 -19.45
N PHE A 33 -5.09 -1.91 -18.25
CA PHE A 33 -3.78 -2.51 -18.04
C PHE A 33 -3.93 -4.01 -17.85
N TRP A 34 -3.03 -4.77 -18.48
CA TRP A 34 -2.84 -6.21 -18.30
C TRP A 34 -1.37 -6.42 -17.95
N LYS A 35 -1.05 -7.43 -17.12
CA LYS A 35 0.31 -7.75 -16.59
C LYS A 35 1.50 -6.96 -17.20
N GLN A 36 1.77 -7.09 -18.50
CA GLN A 36 2.88 -6.41 -19.22
C GLN A 36 2.43 -5.60 -20.45
N SER A 37 1.14 -5.28 -20.59
CA SER A 37 0.60 -4.60 -21.76
C SER A 37 -0.58 -3.69 -21.47
N ILE A 38 -0.67 -2.57 -22.17
CA ILE A 38 -1.84 -1.69 -22.18
C ILE A 38 -2.72 -2.05 -23.36
N HIS A 39 -4.02 -2.23 -23.13
CA HIS A 39 -4.98 -2.53 -24.19
C HIS A 39 -5.89 -1.32 -24.39
N ILE A 40 -6.09 -0.95 -25.65
CA ILE A 40 -6.96 0.17 -26.06
C ILE A 40 -8.02 -0.40 -26.98
N PHE A 41 -9.29 -0.11 -26.71
CA PHE A 41 -10.42 -0.59 -27.50
C PHE A 41 -10.98 0.54 -28.36
N ALA A 42 -10.49 0.65 -29.58
CA ALA A 42 -11.00 1.60 -30.55
C ALA A 42 -12.33 1.10 -31.15
N PRO A 43 -13.32 1.99 -31.40
CA PRO A 43 -14.60 1.58 -31.96
C PRO A 43 -14.49 0.95 -33.35
N THR A 44 -13.58 1.46 -34.18
CA THR A 44 -13.40 1.03 -35.57
C THR A 44 -11.93 0.77 -35.92
N GLN A 45 -11.69 0.03 -37.00
CA GLN A 45 -10.35 -0.16 -37.56
C GLN A 45 -9.70 1.17 -37.95
N ARG A 46 -10.51 2.11 -38.47
CA ARG A 46 -10.04 3.45 -38.85
C ARG A 46 -9.51 4.21 -37.63
N ASP A 47 -10.24 4.18 -36.53
CA ASP A 47 -9.83 4.79 -35.27
C ASP A 47 -8.57 4.14 -34.70
N ALA A 48 -8.49 2.81 -34.71
CA ALA A 48 -7.31 2.07 -34.28
C ALA A 48 -6.06 2.47 -35.09
N ARG A 49 -6.20 2.58 -36.42
CA ARG A 49 -5.11 3.02 -37.31
C ARG A 49 -4.75 4.48 -37.10
N LEU A 50 -5.72 5.37 -36.93
CA LEU A 50 -5.47 6.78 -36.65
C LEU A 50 -4.71 6.97 -35.33
N LEU A 51 -5.12 6.25 -34.30
CA LEU A 51 -4.44 6.24 -33.00
C LEU A 51 -3.00 5.73 -33.15
N TRP A 52 -2.81 4.61 -33.86
CA TRP A 52 -1.48 4.07 -34.13
C TRP A 52 -0.59 5.04 -34.92
N ILE A 53 -1.10 5.67 -35.98
CA ILE A 53 -0.30 6.59 -36.81
C ILE A 53 0.03 7.89 -36.06
N LYS A 54 -0.98 8.54 -35.47
CA LYS A 54 -0.84 9.88 -34.90
C LYS A 54 -0.25 9.89 -33.50
N LYS A 55 -0.53 8.86 -32.69
CA LYS A 55 -0.12 8.82 -31.29
C LYS A 55 0.97 7.79 -31.00
N ARG A 56 1.50 7.03 -31.99
CA ARG A 56 2.56 6.01 -31.77
C ARG A 56 3.72 6.45 -30.90
N LYS A 57 4.29 7.63 -31.13
CA LYS A 57 5.49 8.09 -30.41
C LYS A 57 5.16 8.35 -28.94
N ARG A 58 4.05 9.05 -28.69
CA ARG A 58 3.54 9.33 -27.34
C ARG A 58 3.14 8.05 -26.61
N LEU A 59 2.43 7.15 -27.29
CA LEU A 59 2.06 5.84 -26.74
C LEU A 59 3.29 4.99 -26.41
N ALA A 60 4.33 4.99 -27.25
CA ALA A 60 5.57 4.26 -26.98
C ALA A 60 6.34 4.85 -25.78
N GLN A 61 6.44 6.19 -25.70
CA GLN A 61 7.08 6.89 -24.58
C GLN A 61 6.33 6.65 -23.28
N ALA A 62 5.01 6.84 -23.28
CA ALA A 62 4.16 6.55 -22.13
C ALA A 62 4.20 5.07 -21.75
N CYS A 63 4.15 4.14 -22.71
CA CYS A 63 4.32 2.72 -22.42
C CYS A 63 5.63 2.44 -21.67
N SER A 64 6.72 3.08 -22.08
CA SER A 64 8.02 2.96 -21.41
C SER A 64 8.01 3.60 -20.01
N SER A 65 7.44 4.79 -19.83
CA SER A 65 7.40 5.49 -18.54
C SER A 65 6.50 4.79 -17.52
N TRP A 66 5.46 4.11 -17.99
CA TRP A 66 4.55 3.30 -17.18
C TRP A 66 5.04 1.86 -16.95
N GLY A 67 6.28 1.53 -17.35
CA GLY A 67 6.88 0.21 -17.13
C GLY A 67 6.19 -0.93 -17.87
N GLN A 68 5.53 -0.64 -19.00
CA GLN A 68 4.80 -1.64 -19.80
C GLN A 68 5.62 -2.05 -21.03
N GLU A 69 5.47 -3.30 -21.47
CA GLU A 69 6.25 -3.84 -22.60
C GLU A 69 5.57 -3.58 -23.96
N LEU A 70 4.25 -3.37 -23.97
CA LEU A 70 3.50 -3.25 -25.21
C LEU A 70 2.16 -2.52 -25.06
N VAL A 71 1.83 -1.65 -26.01
CA VAL A 71 0.45 -1.18 -26.23
C VAL A 71 -0.19 -2.00 -27.34
N ARG A 72 -1.38 -2.54 -27.08
CA ARG A 72 -2.22 -3.28 -28.03
C ARG A 72 -3.49 -2.48 -28.30
N ILE A 73 -3.75 -2.18 -29.56
CA ILE A 73 -4.96 -1.46 -30.00
C ILE A 73 -5.86 -2.47 -30.71
N PHE A 74 -7.03 -2.71 -30.12
CA PHE A 74 -8.07 -3.59 -30.61
C PHE A 74 -9.20 -2.78 -31.25
N TRP A 75 -9.96 -3.44 -32.12
CA TRP A 75 -11.23 -2.94 -32.66
C TRP A 75 -12.18 -4.12 -32.91
N SER A 76 -13.46 -3.82 -33.09
CA SER A 76 -14.50 -4.83 -33.30
C SER A 76 -14.25 -5.69 -34.54
N GLY A 77 -14.49 -7.00 -34.42
CA GLY A 77 -14.47 -7.93 -35.55
C GLY A 77 -13.08 -8.37 -36.05
N TRP A 78 -11.99 -8.06 -35.33
CA TRP A 78 -10.65 -8.47 -35.76
C TRP A 78 -9.80 -9.05 -34.62
N PRO A 79 -9.18 -10.24 -34.80
CA PRO A 79 -8.50 -10.95 -33.72
C PRO A 79 -7.09 -10.41 -33.42
N LYS A 80 -6.49 -9.63 -34.32
CA LYS A 80 -5.05 -9.28 -34.23
C LYS A 80 -4.84 -7.78 -33.93
N PRO A 81 -4.41 -7.39 -32.73
CA PRO A 81 -4.26 -5.98 -32.38
C PRO A 81 -3.11 -5.30 -33.15
N LEU A 82 -3.21 -3.98 -33.33
CA LEU A 82 -2.05 -3.17 -33.67
C LEU A 82 -1.16 -3.03 -32.43
N CYS A 83 0.13 -3.23 -32.60
CA CYS A 83 1.10 -3.30 -31.51
C CYS A 83 2.06 -2.10 -31.58
N ILE A 84 2.33 -1.47 -30.43
CA ILE A 84 3.34 -0.42 -30.27
C ILE A 84 4.24 -0.83 -29.12
N ARG A 85 5.52 -1.03 -29.41
CA ARG A 85 6.55 -1.36 -28.42
C ARG A 85 7.31 -0.09 -27.98
N PRO A 86 7.83 -0.04 -26.75
CA PRO A 86 8.55 1.12 -26.21
C PRO A 86 9.89 1.40 -26.90
N ASP A 87 10.51 0.38 -27.51
CA ASP A 87 11.74 0.48 -28.32
C ASP A 87 11.58 1.36 -29.58
N LEU A 88 10.35 1.53 -30.09
CA LEU A 88 10.03 2.48 -31.17
C LEU A 88 10.21 3.94 -30.74
N GLY A 89 10.07 4.25 -29.45
CA GLY A 89 10.36 5.58 -28.90
C GLY A 89 11.86 5.88 -28.89
N LYS A 90 12.67 4.90 -28.47
CA LYS A 90 14.14 5.00 -28.35
C LYS A 90 14.86 5.21 -29.69
N ARG A 91 14.29 4.76 -30.81
CA ARG A 91 14.83 5.01 -32.16
C ARG A 91 14.52 6.40 -32.72
N LEU A 92 13.62 7.17 -32.12
CA LEU A 92 13.13 8.46 -32.64
C LEU A 92 13.46 9.67 -31.76
N SER A 93 14.14 9.46 -30.63
CA SER A 93 14.67 10.50 -29.77
C SER A 93 16.09 10.09 -29.42
N GLY A 94 17.06 10.74 -30.05
CA GLY A 94 18.49 10.45 -29.92
C GLY A 94 19.10 10.85 -28.58
N ASP A 95 18.44 10.51 -27.48
CA ASP A 95 18.95 10.75 -26.14
C ASP A 95 19.19 9.43 -25.41
N TYR A 96 20.46 9.21 -25.11
CA TYR A 96 20.95 8.10 -24.32
C TYR A 96 20.55 8.27 -22.84
N LEU A 97 20.05 7.17 -22.27
CA LEU A 97 20.22 6.71 -20.89
C LEU A 97 19.98 7.70 -19.75
N MET A 98 18.89 7.50 -19.00
CA MET A 98 18.90 7.58 -17.53
C MET A 98 17.67 6.85 -16.96
N SER A 99 17.95 5.89 -16.06
CA SER A 99 17.06 5.19 -15.10
C SER A 99 15.96 4.25 -15.64
N HIS A 100 15.92 3.06 -15.03
CA HIS A 100 14.96 1.97 -15.26
C HIS A 100 13.77 1.98 -14.29
N ASP A 101 13.62 3.02 -13.48
CA ASP A 101 12.47 3.15 -12.60
C ASP A 101 11.36 3.97 -13.28
N PRO A 102 10.08 3.54 -13.21
CA PRO A 102 8.97 4.33 -13.73
C PRO A 102 8.95 5.69 -13.02
N LEU A 103 9.07 6.77 -13.80
CA LEU A 103 9.11 8.17 -13.33
C LEU A 103 7.81 8.63 -12.64
N ILE A 104 6.73 7.87 -12.79
CA ILE A 104 5.47 8.08 -12.11
C ILE A 104 5.09 6.76 -11.46
N ALA A 105 5.07 6.74 -10.12
CA ALA A 105 4.61 5.60 -9.35
C ALA A 105 3.18 5.24 -9.79
N THR A 106 3.05 4.18 -10.58
CA THR A 106 1.75 3.56 -10.79
C THR A 106 1.29 3.08 -9.42
N PRO A 107 0.08 3.41 -8.92
CA PRO A 107 -0.38 2.94 -7.63
C PRO A 107 -0.55 1.43 -7.70
N THR A 108 0.53 0.75 -7.34
CA THR A 108 0.68 -0.69 -7.32
C THR A 108 0.92 -1.04 -5.87
N VAL A 109 -0.07 -1.72 -5.30
CA VAL A 109 0.01 -2.27 -3.95
C VAL A 109 0.27 -3.75 -4.15
N GLU A 110 1.55 -4.14 -4.11
CA GLU A 110 1.93 -5.55 -4.08
C GLU A 110 1.95 -6.02 -2.62
N ILE A 111 0.88 -6.69 -2.20
CA ILE A 111 0.79 -7.33 -0.89
C ILE A 111 0.84 -8.84 -1.10
N GLY A 112 2.04 -9.40 -1.16
CA GLY A 112 2.26 -10.83 -1.43
C GLY A 112 1.92 -11.77 -0.27
N ALA A 113 1.60 -11.26 0.93
CA ALA A 113 1.51 -12.04 2.16
C ALA A 113 0.27 -11.75 3.03
N LEU A 114 -0.71 -11.00 2.52
CA LEU A 114 -1.87 -10.59 3.30
C LEU A 114 -3.13 -10.53 2.43
N THR A 115 -4.21 -11.15 2.90
CA THR A 115 -5.54 -10.92 2.34
C THR A 115 -6.01 -9.54 2.80
N VAL A 116 -6.26 -8.63 1.85
CA VAL A 116 -6.74 -7.28 2.16
C VAL A 116 -8.26 -7.28 2.29
N THR A 117 -8.73 -7.08 3.52
CA THR A 117 -10.15 -6.95 3.85
C THR A 117 -10.61 -5.50 3.82
N ARG A 118 -11.93 -5.25 3.83
CA ARG A 118 -12.47 -3.89 3.71
C ARG A 118 -12.04 -3.01 4.88
N LYS A 119 -12.17 -3.51 6.11
CA LYS A 119 -11.76 -2.77 7.33
C LYS A 119 -10.27 -2.42 7.31
N LEU A 120 -9.44 -3.34 6.82
CA LEU A 120 -8.01 -3.10 6.67
C LEU A 120 -7.74 -2.00 5.62
N LEU A 121 -8.39 -2.11 4.46
CA LEU A 121 -8.27 -1.15 3.38
C LEU A 121 -8.70 0.26 3.82
N ASP A 122 -9.78 0.40 4.59
CA ASP A 122 -10.25 1.70 5.07
C ASP A 122 -9.20 2.39 5.95
N LYS A 123 -8.46 1.65 6.79
CA LYS A 123 -7.35 2.21 7.58
C LYS A 123 -6.17 2.62 6.69
N ILE A 124 -5.86 1.83 5.66
CA ILE A 124 -4.78 2.16 4.70
C ILE A 124 -5.15 3.42 3.92
N ILE A 125 -6.39 3.53 3.42
CA ILE A 125 -6.90 4.72 2.73
C ILE A 125 -6.81 5.92 3.65
N TRP A 126 -7.24 5.80 4.91
CA TRP A 126 -7.13 6.89 5.88
C TRP A 126 -5.68 7.36 6.05
N MET A 127 -4.70 6.45 6.12
CA MET A 127 -3.29 6.81 6.23
C MET A 127 -2.77 7.56 4.99
N ILE A 128 -3.25 7.19 3.81
CA ILE A 128 -2.91 7.87 2.54
C ILE A 128 -3.53 9.27 2.49
N GLU A 129 -4.78 9.42 2.94
CA GLU A 129 -5.49 10.69 2.98
C GLU A 129 -4.99 11.62 4.09
N ASN A 130 -4.31 11.07 5.11
CA ASN A 130 -3.78 11.82 6.26
C ASN A 130 -2.25 11.65 6.39
N PRO A 131 -1.44 12.11 5.41
CA PRO A 131 0.00 11.81 5.35
C PRO A 131 0.82 12.40 6.51
N LYS A 132 0.30 13.44 7.18
CA LYS A 132 0.92 14.05 8.38
C LYS A 132 0.67 13.25 9.66
N ALA A 133 -0.31 12.34 9.66
CA ALA A 133 -0.61 11.52 10.81
C ALA A 133 0.51 10.51 11.04
N LYS A 134 1.00 10.44 12.27
CA LYS A 134 2.03 9.49 12.70
C LYS A 134 1.40 8.14 13.00
N ALA A 135 0.91 7.47 11.96
CA ALA A 135 0.10 6.28 12.07
C ALA A 135 0.88 4.98 11.82
N ALA A 136 0.43 3.90 12.45
CA ALA A 136 0.94 2.55 12.23
C ALA A 136 -0.16 1.51 12.36
N LEU A 137 -0.01 0.41 11.63
CA LEU A 137 -0.94 -0.71 11.58
C LEU A 137 -0.18 -2.01 11.83
N VAL A 138 -0.63 -2.77 12.82
CA VAL A 138 0.01 -4.01 13.27
C VAL A 138 -1.00 -5.14 13.28
N ARG A 139 -0.60 -6.31 12.83
CA ARG A 139 -1.38 -7.55 12.99
C ARG A 139 -1.10 -8.13 14.37
N VAL A 140 -2.15 -8.41 15.14
CA VAL A 140 -2.01 -8.73 16.56
C VAL A 140 -1.36 -10.10 16.79
N HIS A 141 -1.70 -11.11 15.99
CA HIS A 141 -1.31 -12.50 16.30
C HIS A 141 0.20 -12.75 16.27
N ASP A 142 0.93 -12.06 15.40
CA ASP A 142 2.38 -12.19 15.19
C ASP A 142 3.13 -10.87 15.35
N GLU A 143 2.42 -9.82 15.79
CA GLU A 143 2.93 -8.46 15.96
C GLU A 143 3.60 -7.88 14.71
N ALA A 144 3.24 -8.39 13.52
CA ALA A 144 3.81 -7.92 12.27
C ALA A 144 3.31 -6.50 11.98
N GLN A 145 4.26 -5.57 11.85
CA GLN A 145 3.95 -4.22 11.37
C GLN A 145 3.68 -4.27 9.87
N LEU A 146 2.41 -4.05 9.51
CA LEU A 146 1.95 -4.14 8.13
C LEU A 146 2.16 -2.83 7.38
N VAL A 147 1.90 -1.72 8.06
CA VAL A 147 1.99 -0.38 7.48
C VAL A 147 2.50 0.59 8.53
N ILE A 148 3.36 1.52 8.11
CA ILE A 148 3.79 2.67 8.89
C ILE A 148 3.70 3.91 8.01
N SER A 149 3.18 5.02 8.53
CA SER A 149 3.24 6.28 7.80
C SER A 149 4.67 6.83 7.80
N GLN A 150 5.02 7.61 6.79
CA GLN A 150 6.33 8.25 6.73
C GLN A 150 6.57 9.17 7.93
N ALA A 151 5.54 9.90 8.37
CA ALA A 151 5.60 10.76 9.56
C ALA A 151 5.86 9.95 10.86
N SER A 152 5.32 8.73 10.96
CA SER A 152 5.57 7.84 12.10
C SER A 152 6.99 7.26 12.06
N ALA A 153 7.45 6.85 10.87
CA ALA A 153 8.80 6.29 10.69
C ALA A 153 9.91 7.26 11.12
N GLN A 154 9.73 8.57 10.90
CA GLN A 154 10.67 9.62 11.34
C GLN A 154 10.86 9.69 12.85
N LEU A 155 9.93 9.16 13.65
CA LEU A 155 10.05 9.13 15.11
C LEU A 155 11.03 8.06 15.59
N ILE A 156 11.38 7.09 14.75
CA ILE A 156 12.28 5.99 15.10
C ILE A 156 13.70 6.43 14.79
N ALA A 157 14.42 6.84 15.83
CA ALA A 157 15.80 7.31 15.67
C ALA A 157 16.71 6.20 15.14
N GLY A 158 17.52 6.54 14.13
CA GLY A 158 18.53 5.65 13.56
C GLY A 158 17.98 4.52 12.68
N ALA A 159 16.71 4.59 12.24
CA ALA A 159 16.13 3.62 11.32
C ALA A 159 15.64 4.29 10.03
N THR A 160 15.87 3.63 8.89
CA THR A 160 15.18 3.96 7.64
C THR A 160 13.69 3.60 7.73
N VAL A 161 12.85 4.15 6.84
CA VAL A 161 11.41 3.80 6.79
C VAL A 161 11.19 2.30 6.61
N LYS A 162 12.03 1.66 5.79
CA LYS A 162 11.96 0.20 5.55
C LYS A 162 12.30 -0.59 6.80
N GLU A 163 13.37 -0.21 7.51
CA GLU A 163 13.74 -0.87 8.78
C GLU A 163 12.68 -0.62 9.85
N ALA A 164 12.18 0.60 9.98
CA ALA A 164 11.11 0.96 10.90
C ALA A 164 9.86 0.09 10.68
N ALA A 165 9.49 -0.16 9.42
CA ALA A 165 8.35 -1.02 9.08
C ALA A 165 8.58 -2.52 9.38
N GLN A 166 9.83 -2.95 9.58
CA GLN A 166 10.19 -4.35 9.81
C GLN A 166 10.41 -4.69 11.28
N ARG A 167 10.51 -3.69 12.17
CA ARG A 167 10.75 -3.93 13.61
C ARG A 167 9.53 -4.56 14.26
N LYS A 168 9.78 -5.51 15.15
CA LYS A 168 8.75 -6.08 16.04
C LYS A 168 8.68 -5.29 17.33
N ARG A 169 7.50 -5.21 17.96
CA ARG A 169 7.30 -4.45 19.21
C ARG A 169 8.26 -4.86 20.31
N ALA A 170 8.54 -6.15 20.45
CA ALA A 170 9.48 -6.69 21.43
C ALA A 170 10.92 -6.16 21.29
N GLU A 171 11.30 -5.63 20.13
CA GLU A 171 12.65 -5.10 19.87
C GLU A 171 12.84 -3.65 20.33
N TYR A 172 11.76 -2.97 20.72
CA TYR A 172 11.81 -1.54 21.00
C TYR A 172 10.88 -1.05 22.10
N TRP A 173 9.86 -1.80 22.47
CA TRP A 173 9.04 -1.47 23.63
C TRP A 173 9.74 -1.87 24.92
N HIS A 174 9.50 -1.09 25.95
CA HIS A 174 9.78 -1.53 27.30
C HIS A 174 8.97 -2.80 27.61
N PRO A 175 9.58 -3.86 28.20
CA PRO A 175 8.91 -5.14 28.41
C PRO A 175 7.60 -5.06 29.21
N TYR A 176 7.56 -4.28 30.29
CA TYR A 176 6.33 -4.12 31.10
C TYR A 176 5.21 -3.41 30.33
N ASP A 177 5.54 -2.39 29.55
CA ASP A 177 4.55 -1.63 28.79
C ASP A 177 3.97 -2.51 27.66
N LEU A 178 4.83 -3.34 27.04
CA LEU A 178 4.41 -4.31 26.03
C LEU A 178 3.52 -5.40 26.61
N LEU A 179 3.87 -5.97 27.75
CA LEU A 179 3.06 -6.98 28.43
C LEU A 179 1.68 -6.44 28.80
N SER A 180 1.63 -5.24 29.40
CA SER A 180 0.38 -4.58 29.77
C SER A 180 -0.50 -4.31 28.55
N SER A 181 0.11 -3.89 27.44
CA SER A 181 -0.57 -3.69 26.15
C SER A 181 -1.12 -5.01 25.59
N ARG A 182 -0.34 -6.10 25.61
CA ARG A 182 -0.76 -7.42 25.13
C ARG A 182 -1.96 -7.98 25.87
N ILE A 183 -2.00 -7.84 27.20
CA ILE A 183 -3.14 -8.29 28.03
C ILE A 183 -4.40 -7.56 27.58
N ARG A 184 -4.34 -6.22 27.54
CA ARG A 184 -5.48 -5.38 27.11
C ARG A 184 -5.95 -5.73 25.70
N ILE A 185 -5.03 -5.86 24.74
CA ILE A 185 -5.37 -6.21 23.35
C ILE A 185 -6.06 -7.58 23.30
N SER A 186 -5.57 -8.55 24.06
CA SER A 186 -6.14 -9.90 24.10
C SER A 186 -7.58 -9.88 24.62
N GLU A 187 -7.86 -9.11 25.66
CA GLU A 187 -9.21 -8.89 26.20
C GLU A 187 -10.13 -8.23 25.15
N GLN A 188 -9.68 -7.15 24.52
CA GLN A 188 -10.44 -6.46 23.47
C GLN A 188 -10.75 -7.38 22.28
N VAL A 189 -9.77 -8.17 21.82
CA VAL A 189 -9.96 -9.10 20.70
C VAL A 189 -10.96 -10.19 21.06
N ARG A 190 -10.88 -10.75 22.26
CA ARG A 190 -11.87 -11.72 22.76
C ARG A 190 -13.26 -11.12 22.77
N ASP A 191 -13.40 -9.93 23.34
CA ASP A 191 -14.68 -9.27 23.54
C ASP A 191 -15.31 -8.83 22.20
N LEU A 192 -14.49 -8.37 21.24
CA LEU A 192 -14.91 -8.10 19.86
C LEU A 192 -15.41 -9.37 19.15
N LYS A 193 -14.66 -10.48 19.26
CA LYS A 193 -15.04 -11.74 18.61
C LYS A 193 -16.33 -12.33 19.17
N ASN A 194 -16.60 -12.08 20.46
CA ASN A 194 -17.82 -12.50 21.13
C ASN A 194 -18.97 -11.49 21.01
N GLY A 195 -18.77 -10.35 20.33
CA GLY A 195 -19.78 -9.31 20.18
C GLY A 195 -20.16 -8.60 21.48
N ILE A 196 -19.30 -8.65 22.50
CA ILE A 196 -19.51 -8.00 23.81
C ILE A 196 -19.32 -6.49 23.68
N ILE A 197 -18.33 -6.07 22.88
CA ILE A 197 -18.03 -4.67 22.58
C ILE A 197 -18.03 -4.46 21.07
N ARG A 198 -18.19 -3.21 20.66
CA ARG A 198 -18.10 -2.83 19.26
C ARG A 198 -16.72 -2.22 18.94
N PRO A 199 -16.27 -2.18 17.67
CA PRO A 199 -14.94 -1.67 17.30
C PRO A 199 -14.59 -0.27 17.81
N GLU A 200 -15.58 0.60 17.95
CA GLU A 200 -15.45 2.00 18.36
C GLU A 200 -15.16 2.11 19.86
N ASP A 201 -15.63 1.14 20.64
CA ASP A 201 -15.37 1.01 22.08
C ASP A 201 -13.94 0.55 22.38
N THR A 202 -13.19 0.11 21.36
CA THR A 202 -11.79 -0.34 21.54
C THR A 202 -10.79 0.80 21.55
N ARG A 203 -11.23 2.05 21.38
CA ARG A 203 -10.33 3.19 21.34
C ARG A 203 -9.79 3.52 22.71
N TYR A 204 -8.47 3.62 22.84
CA TYR A 204 -7.83 4.05 24.08
C TYR A 204 -6.52 4.76 23.83
N ASP A 205 -6.18 5.68 24.74
CA ASP A 205 -4.87 6.30 24.76
C ASP A 205 -3.91 5.49 25.64
N LEU A 206 -2.67 5.32 25.17
CA LEU A 206 -1.61 4.66 25.90
C LEU A 206 -0.28 5.35 25.62
N SER A 207 0.40 5.75 26.69
CA SER A 207 1.80 6.12 26.66
C SER A 207 2.66 4.90 26.98
N TRP A 208 3.71 4.67 26.20
CA TRP A 208 4.63 3.57 26.37
C TRP A 208 6.07 4.03 26.12
N ARG A 209 7.02 3.40 26.82
CA ARG A 209 8.44 3.69 26.70
C ARG A 209 9.05 2.82 25.62
N GLY A 210 9.93 3.40 24.82
CA GLY A 210 10.68 2.64 23.84
C GLY A 210 12.04 3.21 23.52
N VAL A 211 12.83 2.39 22.82
CA VAL A 211 14.24 2.64 22.57
C VAL A 211 14.58 2.58 21.07
N SER A 212 15.51 3.43 20.66
CA SER A 212 16.11 3.40 19.33
C SER A 212 16.81 2.07 19.03
N LYS A 213 17.13 1.85 17.75
CA LYS A 213 17.76 0.61 17.28
C LYS A 213 19.12 0.33 17.94
N ASP A 214 19.86 1.39 18.28
CA ASP A 214 21.15 1.32 18.95
C ASP A 214 21.06 1.12 20.48
N GLY A 215 19.86 1.12 21.06
CA GLY A 215 19.66 1.00 22.50
C GLY A 215 19.92 2.28 23.32
N LEU A 216 20.29 3.39 22.68
CA LEU A 216 20.81 4.58 23.37
C LEU A 216 19.78 5.69 23.60
N ASN A 217 18.76 5.79 22.75
CA ASN A 217 17.78 6.89 22.81
C ASN A 217 16.42 6.38 23.29
N TRP A 218 16.16 6.62 24.57
CA TRP A 218 14.89 6.33 25.21
C TRP A 218 13.88 7.46 25.03
N ARG A 219 12.64 7.07 24.72
CA ARG A 219 11.53 7.99 24.47
C ARG A 219 10.22 7.42 25.02
N THR A 220 9.34 8.31 25.48
CA THR A 220 7.93 8.00 25.71
C THR A 220 7.14 8.35 24.46
N PHE A 221 6.31 7.43 24.00
CA PHE A 221 5.41 7.60 22.86
C PHE A 221 3.98 7.60 23.37
N SER A 222 3.23 8.66 23.12
CA SER A 222 1.80 8.75 23.41
C SER A 222 1.00 8.46 22.15
N ASN A 223 0.20 7.40 22.17
CA ASN A 223 -0.57 6.93 21.03
C ASN A 223 -2.04 6.73 21.39
N THR A 224 -2.93 7.08 20.47
CA THR A 224 -4.31 6.59 20.46
C THR A 224 -4.34 5.29 19.66
N TYR A 225 -4.85 4.22 20.26
CA TYR A 225 -5.00 2.90 19.67
C TYR A 225 -6.46 2.61 19.34
N GLU A 226 -6.68 1.81 18.30
CA GLU A 226 -7.97 1.22 17.96
C GLU A 226 -7.73 -0.24 17.54
N THR A 227 -8.48 -1.16 18.12
CA THR A 227 -8.40 -2.60 17.82
C THR A 227 -9.60 -3.00 16.97
N PHE A 228 -9.38 -3.74 15.91
CA PHE A 228 -10.48 -4.24 15.09
C PHE A 228 -10.22 -5.66 14.60
N VAL A 229 -11.30 -6.39 14.35
CA VAL A 229 -11.28 -7.73 13.76
C VAL A 229 -11.91 -7.64 12.37
N ASP A 230 -11.22 -8.16 11.36
CA ASP A 230 -11.73 -8.20 10.00
C ASP A 230 -12.75 -9.32 9.78
N GLU A 231 -13.29 -9.40 8.57
CA GLU A 231 -14.27 -10.39 8.15
C GLU A 231 -13.72 -11.83 8.17
N LEU A 232 -12.39 -11.99 8.25
CA LEU A 232 -11.71 -13.29 8.35
C LEU A 232 -11.37 -13.67 9.79
N GLY A 233 -11.78 -12.86 10.78
CA GLY A 233 -11.47 -13.10 12.19
C GLY A 233 -10.03 -12.75 12.60
N ILE A 234 -9.29 -12.04 11.73
CA ILE A 234 -7.92 -11.58 12.01
C ILE A 234 -8.00 -10.25 12.76
N ALA A 235 -7.27 -10.18 13.88
CA ALA A 235 -7.19 -8.98 14.70
C ALA A 235 -6.03 -8.08 14.28
N TYR A 236 -6.29 -6.78 14.23
CA TYR A 236 -5.33 -5.74 13.95
C TYR A 236 -5.42 -4.63 14.99
N GLN A 237 -4.31 -3.93 15.15
CA GLN A 237 -4.24 -2.73 15.96
C GLN A 237 -3.75 -1.57 15.08
N PHE A 238 -4.60 -0.56 14.98
CA PHE A 238 -4.28 0.72 14.37
C PHE A 238 -3.86 1.70 15.47
N SER A 239 -2.91 2.56 15.19
CA SER A 239 -2.43 3.55 16.15
C SER A 239 -2.07 4.86 15.48
N VAL A 240 -2.27 5.97 16.20
CA VAL A 240 -1.82 7.30 15.82
C VAL A 240 -1.04 7.91 16.98
N ASN A 241 0.22 8.27 16.74
CA ASN A 241 1.05 8.93 17.73
C ASN A 241 0.69 10.42 17.82
N SER A 242 0.38 10.87 19.05
CA SER A 242 0.06 12.25 19.39
C SER A 242 1.26 12.98 20.00
N GLY A 243 2.21 12.27 20.60
CA GLY A 243 3.36 12.87 21.27
C GLY A 243 4.58 11.94 21.37
N VAL A 244 5.76 12.54 21.37
CA VAL A 244 7.03 11.86 21.65
C VAL A 244 7.86 12.75 22.56
N GLU A 245 8.32 12.19 23.66
CA GLU A 245 9.17 12.87 24.64
C GLU A 245 10.44 12.06 24.87
N ARG A 246 11.59 12.74 24.99
CA ARG A 246 12.85 12.07 25.35
C ARG A 246 12.87 11.84 26.85
N ILE A 247 13.28 10.64 27.26
CA ILE A 247 13.42 10.27 28.67
C ILE A 247 14.80 9.67 28.93
N ASP A 248 15.18 9.60 30.20
CA ASP A 248 16.33 8.81 30.62
C ASP A 248 16.02 7.30 30.53
N PRO A 249 17.04 6.44 30.40
CA PRO A 249 16.85 4.99 30.45
C PRO A 249 16.10 4.57 31.71
N PRO A 250 15.04 3.75 31.60
CA PRO A 250 14.29 3.26 32.75
C PRO A 250 15.18 2.50 33.74
N ALA A 251 15.07 2.84 35.03
CA ALA A 251 15.89 2.25 36.09
C ALA A 251 15.64 0.74 36.32
N ASP A 252 14.50 0.24 35.83
CA ASP A 252 14.06 -1.16 35.93
C ASP A 252 14.68 -2.08 34.86
N LEU A 253 15.49 -1.55 33.95
CA LEU A 253 16.27 -2.34 33.00
C LEU A 253 17.60 -2.74 33.64
N ILE A 254 17.63 -3.94 34.20
CA ILE A 254 18.91 -4.57 34.58
C ILE A 254 19.67 -4.83 33.28
N VAL A 255 20.73 -4.05 33.05
CA VAL A 255 21.70 -4.32 31.99
C VAL A 255 22.41 -5.61 32.36
N VAL A 256 22.07 -6.70 31.67
CA VAL A 256 22.80 -7.98 31.74
C VAL A 256 23.78 -8.03 30.57
#